data_AF-A0A7V5RMG0-F1
#
_entry.id   AF-A0A7V5RMG0-F1
#
_cell.length_a   1.000
_cell.length_b   1.000
_cell.length_c   1.000
_cell.angle_alpha   90.00
_cell.angle_beta   90.00
_cell.angle_gamma   90.00
#
_symmetry.space_group_name_H-M   'P 1'
#
loop_
_entity.id
_entity.type
_entity.pdbx_description
1 polymer ?
#
loop_
_entity_poly.entity_id
_entity_poly.type
_entity_poly.pdbx_seq_one_letter_code
_entity_poly.pdbx_strand_id
1 'polypeptide(L)'
;MVMHTGVKTREPYDDGLPPQGYEAKSMNVKSEHKRILIIGDESVFRRTLFKTLAKDGYNVFASVNIAEAAEFLDSLDFSLILVDIADIYNGGLDRLRHIMDMAKQAKVIVLIPFTNQRAKKTIDTLGAVTSLVKPIRKKVLLRTVARVLQ
;
A
#
# COMPACT_ATOMS: atom_id res chain seq x y z
N MET A 1 4.51 -22.08 32.38
CA MET A 1 4.87 -22.61 31.05
C MET A 1 4.86 -21.45 30.07
N VAL A 2 6.00 -20.80 29.88
CA VAL A 2 6.14 -19.63 28.98
C VAL A 2 6.76 -20.15 27.70
N MET A 3 5.99 -20.23 26.62
CA MET A 3 6.52 -20.60 25.32
C MET A 3 7.30 -19.42 24.73
N HIS A 4 8.61 -19.61 24.62
CA HIS A 4 9.50 -18.81 23.79
C HIS A 4 9.19 -19.12 22.31
N THR A 5 8.76 -18.12 21.54
CA THR A 5 8.92 -18.14 20.09
C THR A 5 9.94 -17.07 19.72
N GLY A 6 11.16 -17.52 19.49
CA GLY A 6 12.30 -16.68 19.14
C GLY A 6 12.07 -15.96 17.82
N VAL A 7 12.20 -14.64 17.86
CA VAL A 7 12.35 -13.80 16.67
C VAL A 7 13.71 -14.13 16.06
N LYS A 8 13.73 -14.73 14.88
CA LYS A 8 14.95 -14.86 14.07
C LYS A 8 15.36 -13.46 13.61
N THR A 9 16.34 -12.87 14.28
CA THR A 9 16.98 -11.63 13.87
C THR A 9 17.78 -11.88 12.59
N ARG A 10 17.28 -11.40 11.45
CA ARG A 10 18.09 -11.24 10.23
C ARG A 10 18.73 -9.85 10.27
N GLU A 11 20.01 -9.81 9.91
CA GLU A 11 20.90 -8.65 9.90
C GLU A 11 20.36 -7.44 9.12
N PRO A 12 20.83 -6.21 9.43
CA PRO A 12 20.28 -4.97 8.88
C PRO A 12 20.46 -4.85 7.37
N TYR A 13 19.41 -4.41 6.67
CA TYR A 13 19.49 -3.97 5.28
C TYR A 13 20.27 -2.66 5.19
N ASP A 14 21.34 -2.66 4.39
CA ASP A 14 22.37 -1.60 4.24
C ASP A 14 21.89 -0.32 3.53
N ASP A 15 20.59 0.00 3.57
CA ASP A 15 19.99 1.05 2.73
C ASP A 15 19.12 2.06 3.51
N GLY A 16 19.25 2.09 4.84
CA GLY A 16 18.59 3.08 5.70
C GLY A 16 17.07 2.97 5.72
N LEU A 17 16.51 1.81 5.39
CA LEU A 17 15.12 1.49 5.70
C LEU A 17 15.01 1.00 7.15
N PRO A 18 13.98 1.41 7.89
CA PRO A 18 13.72 0.82 9.19
C PRO A 18 13.42 -0.68 9.01
N PRO A 19 13.83 -1.55 9.96
CA PRO A 19 13.50 -2.97 9.94
C PRO A 19 11.99 -3.18 9.77
N GLN A 20 11.60 -4.26 9.09
CA GLN A 20 10.20 -4.67 9.07
C GLN A 20 9.73 -4.86 10.54
N GLY A 21 8.75 -4.06 10.96
CA GLY A 21 8.26 -4.02 12.35
C GLY A 21 8.66 -2.78 13.17
N TYR A 22 9.25 -1.74 12.58
CA TYR A 22 9.57 -0.50 13.30
C TYR A 22 8.31 0.33 13.60
N GLU A 23 7.88 0.33 14.86
CA GLU A 23 6.88 1.28 15.39
C GLU A 23 7.54 2.58 15.85
N ALA A 24 7.17 3.70 15.24
CA ALA A 24 7.60 5.02 15.69
C ALA A 24 6.79 5.48 16.90
N LYS A 25 7.49 5.90 17.97
CA LYS A 25 6.92 6.43 19.23
C LYS A 25 5.92 7.57 18.99
N SER A 26 4.76 7.47 19.62
CA SER A 26 3.57 8.32 19.47
C SER A 26 3.78 9.79 19.84
N MET A 27 3.30 10.70 18.98
CA MET A 27 2.65 11.97 19.37
C MET A 27 1.59 12.39 18.34
N ASN A 28 0.39 12.69 18.86
CA ASN A 28 -0.84 13.23 18.25
C ASN A 28 -1.78 12.28 17.47
N VAL A 29 -2.90 11.96 18.13
CA VAL A 29 -3.92 10.95 17.78
C VAL A 29 -4.80 11.42 16.61
N LYS A 30 -4.40 11.14 15.37
CA LYS A 30 -5.35 10.97 14.26
C LYS A 30 -5.70 9.48 14.19
N SER A 31 -6.73 9.07 14.94
CA SER A 31 -7.36 7.73 14.99
C SER A 31 -6.40 6.55 14.89
N GLU A 32 -6.13 5.86 16.01
CA GLU A 32 -5.66 4.46 16.10
C GLU A 32 -5.28 3.83 14.72
N HIS A 33 -4.09 4.19 14.25
CA HIS A 33 -3.25 3.49 13.28
C HIS A 33 -3.93 2.91 12.03
N LYS A 34 -4.39 3.77 11.11
CA LYS A 34 -4.78 3.34 9.75
C LYS A 34 -3.55 2.85 8.99
N ARG A 35 -3.35 1.53 8.96
CA ARG A 35 -2.28 0.86 8.22
C ARG A 35 -2.55 0.98 6.71
N ILE A 36 -1.51 1.37 5.98
CA ILE A 36 -1.51 1.46 4.52
C ILE A 36 -0.50 0.46 3.96
N LEU A 37 -0.91 -0.40 3.03
CA LEU A 37 -0.01 -1.27 2.27
C LEU A 37 0.24 -0.69 0.88
N ILE A 38 1.50 -0.61 0.46
CA ILE A 38 1.90 -0.25 -0.90
C ILE A 38 2.39 -1.50 -1.61
N ILE A 39 1.84 -1.81 -2.78
CA ILE A 39 2.23 -2.95 -3.62
C ILE A 39 2.77 -2.41 -4.94
N GLY A 40 4.03 -2.70 -5.27
CA GLY A 40 4.61 -2.32 -6.56
C GLY A 40 6.09 -2.65 -6.66
N ASP A 41 6.58 -2.95 -7.86
CA ASP A 41 7.95 -3.36 -8.12
C ASP A 41 8.95 -2.18 -8.16
N GLU A 42 8.51 -1.01 -8.65
CA GLU A 42 9.31 0.20 -8.81
C GLU A 42 9.83 0.75 -7.47
N SER A 43 11.07 0.42 -7.12
CA SER A 43 11.68 0.68 -5.80
C SER A 43 11.70 2.16 -5.42
N VAL A 44 12.06 3.05 -6.36
CA VAL A 44 12.16 4.50 -6.13
C VAL A 44 10.77 5.10 -5.88
N PHE A 45 9.78 4.71 -6.67
CA PHE A 45 8.40 5.17 -6.52
C PHE A 45 7.78 4.66 -5.21
N ARG A 46 7.90 3.36 -4.93
CA ARG A 46 7.45 2.75 -3.66
C ARG A 46 8.07 3.43 -2.44
N ARG A 47 9.38 3.69 -2.46
CA ARG A 47 10.09 4.41 -1.38
C ARG A 47 9.61 5.86 -1.23
N THR A 48 9.30 6.54 -2.34
CA THR A 48 8.77 7.90 -2.32
C THR A 48 7.38 7.97 -1.68
N LEU A 49 6.49 7.04 -2.04
CA LEU A 49 5.17 6.89 -1.44
C LEU A 49 5.27 6.60 0.07
N PHE A 50 6.11 5.62 0.44
CA PHE A 50 6.36 5.26 1.83
C PHE A 50 6.80 6.47 2.65
N LYS A 51 7.87 7.15 2.24
CA LYS A 51 8.40 8.33 2.94
C LYS A 51 7.38 9.46 3.02
N THR A 52 6.56 9.63 1.99
CA THR A 52 5.56 10.71 1.96
C THR A 52 4.43 10.45 2.96
N LEU A 53 3.92 9.22 3.01
CA LEU A 53 2.81 8.83 3.88
C LEU A 53 3.25 8.66 5.33
N ALA A 54 4.41 8.04 5.58
CA ALA A 54 4.96 7.92 6.92
C ALA A 54 5.22 9.30 7.56
N LYS A 55 5.76 10.27 6.79
CA LYS A 55 5.93 11.66 7.25
C LYS A 55 4.62 12.38 7.55
N ASP A 56 3.48 11.90 7.04
CA ASP A 56 2.15 12.45 7.32
C ASP A 56 1.46 11.73 8.49
N GLY A 57 2.15 10.79 9.14
CA GLY A 57 1.70 10.09 10.35
C GLY A 57 0.98 8.76 10.11
N TYR A 58 0.99 8.23 8.88
CA TYR A 58 0.42 6.89 8.61
C TYR A 58 1.40 5.77 8.99
N ASN A 59 0.87 4.63 9.42
CA ASN A 59 1.64 3.40 9.54
C ASN A 59 1.66 2.72 8.15
N VAL A 60 2.84 2.61 7.54
CA VAL A 60 2.97 2.23 6.13
C VAL A 60 3.80 0.95 6.00
N PHE A 61 3.30 0.03 5.19
CA PHE A 61 3.95 -1.21 4.80
C PHE A 61 4.14 -1.19 3.29
N ALA A 62 5.14 -1.91 2.79
CA ALA A 62 5.47 -1.92 1.38
C ALA A 62 5.89 -3.32 0.97
N SER A 63 5.34 -3.80 -0.15
CA SER A 63 5.72 -5.05 -0.79
C SER A 63 6.11 -4.80 -2.25
N VAL A 64 7.00 -5.64 -2.78
CA VAL A 64 7.41 -5.61 -4.19
C VAL A 64 6.42 -6.32 -5.11
N ASN A 65 5.61 -7.23 -4.57
CA ASN A 65 4.70 -8.06 -5.34
C ASN A 65 3.49 -8.55 -4.51
N ILE A 66 2.62 -9.31 -5.18
CA ILE A 66 1.38 -9.87 -4.61
C ILE A 66 1.67 -10.96 -3.57
N ALA A 67 2.69 -11.79 -3.75
CA ALA A 67 3.01 -12.86 -2.82
C ALA A 67 3.44 -12.31 -1.45
N GLU A 68 4.34 -11.33 -1.45
CA GLU A 68 4.73 -10.62 -0.22
C GLU A 68 3.56 -9.81 0.36
N ALA A 69 2.69 -9.25 -0.49
CA ALA A 69 1.48 -8.57 -0.02
C ALA A 69 0.53 -9.54 0.72
N ALA A 70 0.40 -10.77 0.25
CA ALA A 70 -0.43 -11.79 0.88
C ALA A 70 0.07 -12.12 2.30
N GLU A 71 1.39 -12.25 2.50
CA GLU A 71 1.97 -12.46 3.84
C GLU A 71 1.60 -11.35 4.83
N PHE A 72 1.60 -10.09 4.37
CA PHE A 72 1.14 -8.96 5.18
C PHE A 72 -0.37 -9.02 5.45
N LEU A 73 -1.17 -9.31 4.43
CA LEU A 73 -2.64 -9.35 4.51
C LEU A 73 -3.15 -10.51 5.38
N ASP A 74 -2.41 -11.60 5.47
CA ASP A 74 -2.71 -12.72 6.38
C ASP A 74 -2.40 -12.40 7.84
N SER A 75 -1.46 -11.47 8.08
CA SER A 75 -0.96 -11.16 9.43
C SER A 75 -1.52 -9.88 10.03
N LEU A 76 -1.98 -8.94 9.20
CA LEU A 76 -2.36 -7.58 9.60
C LEU A 76 -3.56 -7.07 8.82
N ASP A 77 -4.47 -6.37 9.50
CA ASP A 77 -5.54 -5.64 8.82
C ASP A 77 -5.05 -4.33 8.24
N PHE A 78 -5.50 -3.98 7.04
CA PHE A 78 -5.18 -2.72 6.38
C PHE A 78 -6.44 -1.90 6.12
N SER A 79 -6.36 -0.59 6.34
CA SER A 79 -7.45 0.32 5.99
C SER A 79 -7.40 0.73 4.52
N LEU A 80 -6.20 0.70 3.92
CA LEU A 80 -5.97 1.12 2.55
C LEU A 80 -4.82 0.34 1.91
N ILE A 81 -5.02 -0.04 0.65
CA ILE A 81 -3.98 -0.57 -0.24
C ILE A 81 -3.77 0.39 -1.40
N LEU A 82 -2.51 0.74 -1.67
CA LEU A 82 -2.07 1.43 -2.87
C LEU A 82 -1.40 0.40 -3.77
N VAL A 83 -2.01 0.09 -4.92
CA VAL A 83 -1.43 -0.87 -5.89
C VAL A 83 -0.94 -0.14 -7.12
N ASP A 84 0.33 -0.35 -7.46
CA ASP A 84 0.93 0.10 -8.71
C ASP A 84 0.64 -0.88 -9.85
N ILE A 85 -0.04 -0.42 -10.88
CA ILE A 85 -0.34 -1.18 -12.09
C ILE A 85 0.23 -0.43 -13.28
N ALA A 86 1.42 -0.86 -13.71
CA ALA A 86 2.12 -0.28 -14.86
C ALA A 86 1.35 -0.47 -16.18
N ASP A 87 0.63 -1.58 -16.33
CA ASP A 87 -0.20 -1.83 -17.52
C ASP A 87 -1.49 -2.53 -17.13
N ILE A 88 -2.61 -1.84 -17.30
CA ILE A 88 -3.95 -2.36 -17.00
C ILE A 88 -4.30 -3.51 -17.95
N TYR A 89 -4.02 -3.37 -19.25
CA TYR A 89 -4.49 -4.31 -20.26
C TYR A 89 -3.63 -5.57 -20.34
N ASN A 90 -2.33 -5.46 -20.04
CA ASN A 90 -1.41 -6.59 -20.05
C ASN A 90 -1.24 -7.19 -18.64
N GLY A 91 -2.23 -8.00 -18.24
CA GLY A 91 -2.23 -8.74 -16.96
C GLY A 91 -2.47 -7.88 -15.71
N GLY A 92 -2.59 -6.55 -15.84
CA GLY A 92 -2.89 -5.67 -14.72
C GLY A 92 -4.27 -5.89 -14.13
N LEU A 93 -5.27 -6.20 -14.96
CA LEU A 93 -6.61 -6.52 -14.49
C LEU A 93 -6.66 -7.78 -13.63
N ASP A 94 -5.90 -8.82 -13.99
CA ASP A 94 -5.87 -10.06 -13.20
C ASP A 94 -5.13 -9.85 -11.88
N ARG A 95 -4.05 -9.07 -11.89
CA ARG A 95 -3.39 -8.61 -10.65
C ARG A 95 -4.33 -7.81 -9.77
N LEU A 96 -5.09 -6.87 -10.35
CA LEU A 96 -6.05 -6.06 -9.60
C LEU A 96 -7.14 -6.94 -9.00
N ARG A 97 -7.73 -7.88 -9.75
CA ARG A 97 -8.71 -8.84 -9.25
C ARG A 97 -8.18 -9.60 -8.04
N HIS A 98 -7.00 -10.19 -8.16
CA HIS A 98 -6.39 -10.93 -7.07
C HIS A 98 -6.20 -10.05 -5.82
N ILE A 99 -5.75 -8.81 -6.00
CA ILE A 99 -5.61 -7.86 -4.88
C ILE A 99 -6.98 -7.54 -4.27
N MET A 100 -8.01 -7.29 -5.08
CA MET A 100 -9.37 -7.04 -4.60
C MET A 100 -9.92 -8.23 -3.81
N ASP A 101 -9.66 -9.46 -4.23
CA ASP A 101 -10.11 -10.68 -3.56
C ASP A 101 -9.45 -10.87 -2.18
N MET A 102 -8.18 -10.48 -2.04
CA MET A 102 -7.45 -10.50 -0.77
C MET A 102 -7.83 -9.29 0.12
N ALA A 103 -8.12 -8.14 -0.48
CA ALA A 103 -8.32 -6.85 0.20
C ALA A 103 -9.73 -6.68 0.81
N LYS A 104 -10.37 -7.75 1.30
CA LYS A 104 -11.81 -7.79 1.61
C LYS A 104 -12.33 -6.65 2.50
N GLN A 105 -11.51 -6.11 3.39
CA GLN A 105 -11.87 -4.99 4.28
C GLN A 105 -11.16 -3.67 3.95
N ALA A 106 -10.13 -3.72 3.09
CA ALA A 106 -9.30 -2.58 2.78
C ALA A 106 -9.86 -1.80 1.59
N LYS A 107 -9.82 -0.47 1.67
CA LYS A 107 -10.06 0.38 0.50
C LYS A 107 -8.89 0.20 -0.47
N VAL A 108 -9.13 0.18 -1.79
CA VAL A 108 -8.05 0.05 -2.79
C VAL A 108 -7.99 1.30 -3.66
N ILE A 109 -6.77 1.86 -3.82
CA ILE A 109 -6.45 2.90 -4.80
C ILE A 109 -5.45 2.34 -5.79
N VAL A 110 -5.76 2.46 -7.08
CA VAL A 110 -4.87 2.02 -8.16
C VAL A 110 -3.98 3.18 -8.61
N LEU A 111 -2.69 2.93 -8.79
CA LEU A 111 -1.71 3.88 -9.33
C LEU A 111 -1.36 3.42 -10.75
N ILE A 112 -1.56 4.27 -11.75
CA ILE A 112 -1.43 3.90 -13.17
C ILE A 112 -0.69 4.98 -13.98
N PRO A 113 0.04 4.65 -15.05
CA PRO A 113 0.78 5.64 -15.83
C PRO A 113 -0.12 6.55 -16.68
N PHE A 114 -1.29 6.05 -17.09
CA PHE A 114 -2.29 6.83 -17.82
C PHE A 114 -3.68 6.27 -17.53
N THR A 115 -4.70 7.05 -17.81
CA THR A 115 -6.10 6.59 -17.72
C THR A 115 -6.90 7.06 -18.92
N ASN A 116 -7.91 6.27 -19.27
CA ASN A 116 -8.94 6.63 -20.25
C ASN A 116 -10.31 6.15 -19.72
N GLN A 117 -11.39 6.48 -20.42
CA GLN A 117 -12.74 6.12 -19.97
C GLN A 117 -12.92 4.61 -19.76
N ARG A 118 -12.31 3.78 -20.62
CA ARG A 118 -12.39 2.32 -20.52
C ARG A 118 -11.64 1.78 -19.31
N ALA A 119 -10.40 2.24 -19.09
CA ALA A 119 -9.59 1.86 -17.95
C ALA A 119 -10.27 2.26 -16.64
N LYS A 120 -10.76 3.49 -16.55
CA LYS A 120 -11.50 3.99 -15.38
C LYS A 120 -12.73 3.12 -15.10
N LYS A 121 -13.59 2.89 -16.09
CA LYS A 121 -14.78 2.03 -15.92
C LYS A 121 -14.42 0.62 -15.44
N THR A 122 -13.33 0.07 -15.96
CA THR A 122 -12.89 -1.28 -15.57
C THR A 122 -12.40 -1.32 -14.13
N ILE A 123 -11.56 -0.35 -13.73
CA ILE A 123 -11.06 -0.22 -12.35
C ILE A 123 -12.23 -0.01 -11.38
N ASP A 124 -13.18 0.87 -11.72
CA ASP A 124 -14.37 1.14 -10.90
C ASP A 124 -15.23 -0.13 -10.76
N THR A 125 -15.41 -0.91 -11.84
CA THR A 125 -16.19 -2.16 -11.82
C THR A 125 -15.56 -3.24 -10.93
N LEU A 126 -14.24 -3.24 -10.78
CA LEU A 126 -13.53 -4.17 -9.91
C LEU A 126 -13.58 -3.77 -8.42
N GLY A 127 -14.21 -2.63 -8.09
CA GLY A 127 -14.42 -2.21 -6.70
C GLY A 127 -13.29 -1.36 -6.11
N ALA A 128 -12.31 -0.94 -6.91
CA ALA A 128 -11.34 0.05 -6.45
C ALA A 128 -12.05 1.39 -6.20
N VAL A 129 -11.63 2.09 -5.13
CA VAL A 129 -12.27 3.35 -4.72
C VAL A 129 -11.97 4.48 -5.70
N THR A 130 -10.75 4.50 -6.25
CA THR A 130 -10.32 5.45 -7.28
C THR A 130 -8.98 5.03 -7.89
N SER A 131 -8.58 5.71 -8.96
CA SER A 131 -7.24 5.62 -9.54
C SER A 131 -6.49 6.97 -9.50
N LEU A 132 -5.19 6.94 -9.27
CA LEU A 132 -4.29 8.09 -9.41
C LEU A 132 -3.34 7.87 -10.59
N VAL A 133 -3.17 8.92 -11.41
CA VAL A 133 -2.30 8.87 -12.59
C VAL A 133 -0.90 9.38 -12.23
N LYS A 134 0.13 8.63 -12.61
CA LYS A 134 1.54 9.03 -12.49
C LYS A 134 1.87 10.15 -13.49
N PRO A 135 2.73 11.13 -13.15
CA PRO A 135 3.38 11.32 -11.85
C PRO A 135 2.43 11.88 -10.79
N ILE A 136 2.46 11.31 -9.59
CA ILE A 136 1.57 11.71 -8.49
C ILE A 136 2.22 12.80 -7.64
N ARG A 137 1.64 13.99 -7.64
CA ARG A 137 2.08 15.08 -6.75
C ARG A 137 1.74 14.75 -5.29
N LYS A 138 2.66 15.02 -4.36
CA LYS A 138 2.50 14.81 -2.90
C LYS A 138 1.14 15.30 -2.37
N LYS A 139 0.74 16.53 -2.70
CA LYS A 139 -0.54 17.11 -2.24
C LYS A 139 -1.77 16.30 -2.71
N VAL A 140 -1.71 15.73 -3.91
CA VAL A 140 -2.81 14.92 -4.47
C VAL A 140 -2.86 13.56 -3.77
N LEU A 141 -1.71 12.91 -3.54
CA LEU A 141 -1.63 11.67 -2.78
C LEU A 141 -2.26 11.83 -1.39
N LEU A 142 -1.74 12.77 -0.59
CA LEU A 142 -2.20 12.96 0.79
C LEU A 142 -3.68 13.33 0.87
N ARG A 143 -4.16 14.21 0.00
CA ARG A 143 -5.59 14.56 -0.06
C ARG A 143 -6.46 13.35 -0.41
N THR A 144 -6.03 12.55 -1.38
CA THR A 144 -6.80 11.38 -1.81
C THR A 144 -6.83 10.32 -0.72
N VAL A 145 -5.69 10.03 -0.11
CA VAL A 145 -5.58 9.09 1.02
C VAL A 145 -6.46 9.55 2.19
N ALA A 146 -6.36 10.81 2.60
CA ALA A 146 -7.18 11.34 3.69
C ALA A 146 -8.69 11.25 3.37
N ARG A 147 -9.12 11.64 2.16
CA ARG A 147 -10.52 11.54 1.73
C ARG A 147 -11.01 10.09 1.69
N VAL A 148 -10.19 9.17 1.21
CA VAL A 148 -10.55 7.75 1.12
C VAL A 148 -10.62 7.13 2.50
N LEU A 149 -9.74 7.51 3.44
CA LEU A 149 -9.72 6.95 4.77
C LEU A 149 -10.74 7.57 5.74
N GLN A 150 -11.33 8.73 5.43
CA GLN A 150 -12.42 9.32 6.22
C GLN A 150 -13.63 8.39 6.37
#